data_AF-A0A3D4BBJ2-F1
#
_entry.id   AF-A0A3D4BBJ2-F1
#
_cell.length_a   1.000
_cell.length_b   1.000
_cell.length_c   1.000
_cell.angle_alpha   90.00
_cell.angle_beta   90.00
_cell.angle_gamma   90.00
#
_symmetry.space_group_name_H-M   'P 1'
#
loop_
_entity.id
_entity.type
_entity.pdbx_description
1 polymer ?
#
loop_
_entity_poly.entity_id
_entity_poly.type
_entity_poly.pdbx_seq_one_letter_code
_entity_poly.pdbx_strand_id
1 'polypeptide(L)'
;MLPQYQAVLDTLTVGSVSPPIKVADQNSATFHLMMLTKRVGGEKLTLEDDFQQLTNLAKQNKWNDVRRRWLADLRQDVHIDNRGFDPDP
;
A
#
# COMPACT_ATOMS: atom_id res chain seq x y z
N MET A 1 4.60 0.10 -0.20
CA MET A 1 5.91 -0.56 0.03
C MET A 1 6.98 0.28 -0.66
N LEU A 2 8.16 0.45 -0.08
CA LEU A 2 9.21 1.27 -0.69
C LEU A 2 9.80 0.57 -1.93
N PRO A 3 10.08 1.27 -3.05
CA PRO A 3 10.58 0.64 -4.28
C PRO A 3 11.85 -0.20 -4.08
N GLN A 4 12.76 0.27 -3.22
CA GLN A 4 13.99 -0.43 -2.88
C GLN A 4 13.77 -1.79 -2.19
N TYR A 5 12.63 -1.98 -1.51
CA TYR A 5 12.30 -3.27 -0.91
C TYR A 5 11.76 -4.25 -1.95
N GLN A 6 10.96 -3.76 -2.91
CA GLN A 6 10.38 -4.61 -3.96
C GLN A 6 11.49 -5.25 -4.80
N ALA A 7 12.45 -4.46 -5.27
CA ALA A 7 13.57 -4.95 -6.09
C ALA A 7 14.37 -6.07 -5.41
N VAL A 8 14.54 -5.99 -4.09
CA VAL A 8 15.26 -7.01 -3.31
C VAL A 8 14.39 -8.24 -3.05
N LEU A 9 13.11 -8.06 -2.71
CA LEU A 9 12.18 -9.16 -2.51
C LEU A 9 11.88 -9.94 -3.80
N ASP A 10 11.99 -9.32 -4.97
CA ASP A 10 11.79 -9.99 -6.27
C ASP A 10 12.93 -10.96 -6.59
N THR A 11 14.15 -10.68 -6.13
CA THR A 11 15.36 -11.46 -6.44
C THR A 11 15.76 -12.44 -5.33
N LEU A 12 15.26 -12.24 -4.11
CA LEU A 12 15.56 -13.10 -2.97
C LEU A 12 15.00 -14.53 -3.14
N THR A 13 15.76 -15.51 -2.68
CA THR A 13 15.29 -16.88 -2.53
C THR A 13 14.57 -17.03 -1.19
N VAL A 14 13.54 -17.89 -1.12
CA VAL A 14 12.89 -18.19 0.15
C VAL A 14 13.92 -18.77 1.12
N GLY A 15 13.97 -18.23 2.34
CA GLY A 15 14.92 -18.57 3.39
C GLY A 15 16.22 -17.76 3.36
N SER A 16 16.48 -16.94 2.32
CA SER A 16 17.71 -16.12 2.27
C SER A 16 17.50 -14.72 2.86
N VAL A 17 18.59 -14.15 3.36
CA VAL A 17 18.67 -12.78 3.89
C VAL A 17 19.31 -11.87 2.85
N SER A 18 18.79 -10.66 2.69
CA SER A 18 19.31 -9.67 1.76
C SER A 18 20.63 -9.06 2.23
N PRO A 19 21.43 -8.52 1.31
CA PRO A 19 22.41 -7.48 1.64
C PRO A 19 21.72 -6.27 2.30
N PRO A 20 22.47 -5.42 3.05
CA PRO A 20 21.93 -4.20 3.64
C PRO A 20 21.34 -3.27 2.57
N ILE A 21 20.06 -2.91 2.73
CA ILE A 21 19.34 -2.01 1.83
C ILE A 21 19.32 -0.63 2.45
N LYS A 22 19.87 0.36 1.75
CA LYS A 22 19.79 1.76 2.18
C LYS A 22 18.36 2.27 1.98
N VAL A 23 17.78 2.78 3.05
CA VAL A 23 16.46 3.38 3.07
C VAL A 23 16.67 4.88 3.21
N ALA A 24 16.24 5.64 2.20
CA ALA A 24 16.19 7.08 2.33
C ALA A 24 15.01 7.42 3.24
N ASP A 25 15.28 7.54 4.53
CA ASP A 25 14.39 8.26 5.44
C ASP A 25 14.89 9.70 5.57
N GLN A 26 13.96 10.62 5.80
CA GLN A 26 14.12 12.05 5.56
C GLN A 26 15.24 12.71 6.38
N ASN A 27 15.80 12.04 7.39
CA ASN A 27 16.84 12.60 8.28
C ASN A 27 18.04 11.68 8.62
N SER A 28 18.09 10.43 8.15
CA SER A 28 19.26 9.56 8.42
C SER A 28 19.42 8.41 7.42
N ALA A 29 20.67 8.01 7.18
CA ALA A 29 20.98 6.83 6.38
C ALA A 29 20.68 5.56 7.20
N THR A 30 19.45 5.05 7.07
CA THR A 30 19.03 3.80 7.71
C THR A 30 19.28 2.61 6.77
N PHE A 31 19.74 1.50 7.31
CA PHE A 31 19.97 0.25 6.56
C PHE A 31 19.08 -0.86 7.11
N HIS A 32 18.38 -1.57 6.23
CA HIS A 32 17.54 -2.71 6.58
C HIS A 32 18.07 -4.02 6.00
N LEU A 33 17.90 -5.11 6.75
CA LEU A 33 18.09 -6.49 6.29
C LEU A 33 16.73 -7.16 6.18
N MET A 34 16.48 -7.85 5.07
CA MET A 34 15.21 -8.51 4.81
C MET A 34 15.41 -10.01 4.65
N MET A 35 14.57 -10.83 5.29
CA MET A 35 14.54 -12.28 5.08
C MET A 35 13.24 -12.65 4.39
N LEU A 36 13.32 -13.34 3.25
CA LEU A 36 12.13 -13.82 2.56
C LEU A 36 11.67 -15.14 3.19
N THR A 37 10.64 -15.11 4.02
CA THR A 37 10.17 -16.31 4.74
C THR A 37 9.31 -17.24 3.89
N LYS A 38 8.45 -16.69 3.04
CA LYS A 38 7.66 -17.43 2.05
C LYS A 38 7.19 -16.50 0.94
N ARG A 39 6.92 -17.05 -0.23
CA ARG A 39 6.12 -16.40 -1.28
C ARG A 39 4.69 -16.92 -1.17
N VAL A 40 3.71 -16.02 -1.10
CA VAL A 40 2.28 -16.37 -1.11
C VAL A 40 1.62 -15.62 -2.25
N GLY A 41 0.80 -16.33 -3.02
CA GLY A 41 0.18 -15.80 -4.23
C GLY A 41 0.94 -16.18 -5.50
N GLY A 42 0.34 -15.89 -6.65
CA GLY A 42 0.78 -16.33 -7.98
C GLY A 42 -0.18 -17.34 -8.61
N GLU A 43 -0.95 -18.04 -7.78
CA GLU A 43 -2.09 -18.83 -8.23
C GLU A 43 -3.23 -17.89 -8.64
N LYS A 44 -3.88 -18.23 -9.75
CA LYS A 44 -5.03 -17.48 -10.24
C LYS A 44 -6.20 -17.76 -9.29
N LEU A 45 -6.71 -16.71 -8.65
CA LEU A 45 -7.88 -16.85 -7.78
C LEU A 45 -9.07 -17.39 -8.57
N THR A 46 -9.74 -18.41 -8.03
CA THR A 46 -10.94 -19.01 -8.61
C THR A 46 -12.15 -18.70 -7.74
N LEU A 47 -13.36 -18.76 -8.33
CA LEU A 47 -14.58 -18.60 -7.51
C LEU A 47 -14.81 -19.83 -6.64
N GLU A 48 -14.37 -21.00 -7.09
CA GLU A 48 -14.52 -22.27 -6.43
C GLU A 48 -13.69 -22.34 -5.14
N ASP A 49 -12.41 -21.95 -5.21
CA ASP A 49 -11.47 -22.11 -4.09
C ASP A 49 -11.40 -20.85 -3.20
N ASP A 50 -11.58 -19.65 -3.80
CA ASP A 50 -11.30 -18.38 -3.13
C ASP A 50 -12.53 -17.47 -2.94
N PHE A 51 -13.75 -18.02 -3.01
CA PHE A 51 -14.99 -17.24 -2.95
C PHE A 51 -15.02 -16.23 -1.79
N GLN A 52 -14.63 -16.65 -0.59
CA GLN A 52 -14.68 -15.81 0.60
C GLN A 52 -13.64 -14.68 0.53
N GLN A 53 -12.45 -14.95 0.02
CA GLN A 53 -11.40 -13.94 -0.16
C GLN A 53 -11.82 -12.92 -1.23
N LEU A 54 -12.32 -13.39 -2.38
CA LEU A 54 -12.84 -12.54 -3.44
C LEU A 54 -14.01 -11.68 -2.95
N THR A 55 -14.91 -12.25 -2.15
CA THR A 55 -16.02 -11.52 -1.55
C THR A 55 -15.54 -10.39 -0.64
N ASN A 56 -14.52 -10.63 0.19
CA ASN A 56 -13.96 -9.61 1.08
C ASN A 56 -13.30 -8.49 0.29
N LEU A 57 -12.53 -8.83 -0.76
CA LEU A 57 -11.92 -7.85 -1.67
C LEU A 57 -12.98 -7.02 -2.39
N ALA A 58 -14.04 -7.64 -2.90
CA ALA A 58 -15.15 -6.96 -3.56
C ALA A 58 -15.89 -6.00 -2.61
N LYS A 59 -16.15 -6.42 -1.36
CA LYS A 59 -16.74 -5.56 -0.32
C LYS A 59 -15.86 -4.35 -0.03
N GLN A 60 -14.55 -4.56 0.13
CA GLN A 60 -13.61 -3.47 0.40
C GLN A 60 -13.55 -2.47 -0.75
N ASN A 61 -13.50 -2.96 -2.00
CA ASN A 61 -13.55 -2.12 -3.20
C ASN A 61 -14.84 -1.29 -3.25
N LYS A 62 -16.00 -1.93 -3.02
CA LYS A 62 -17.29 -1.23 -3.00
C LYS A 62 -17.33 -0.15 -1.92
N TRP A 63 -16.85 -0.46 -0.72
CA TRP A 63 -16.79 0.50 0.38
C TRP A 63 -15.90 1.70 0.05
N ASN A 64 -14.71 1.46 -0.51
CA ASN A 64 -13.80 2.51 -0.96
C ASN A 64 -14.43 3.41 -2.04
N ASP A 65 -15.16 2.82 -2.99
CA ASP A 65 -15.84 3.57 -4.05
C ASP A 65 -17.00 4.42 -3.53
N VAL A 66 -17.81 3.87 -2.62
CA VAL A 66 -18.88 4.63 -1.97
C VAL A 66 -18.30 5.77 -1.14
N ARG A 67 -17.28 5.49 -0.31
CA ARG A 67 -16.60 6.50 0.50
C ARG A 67 -16.00 7.62 -0.35
N ARG A 68 -15.34 7.28 -1.46
CA ARG A 68 -14.74 8.26 -2.37
C ARG A 68 -15.79 9.18 -2.98
N ARG A 69 -16.92 8.63 -3.43
CA ARG A 69 -18.04 9.42 -3.96
C ARG A 69 -18.64 10.32 -2.89
N TRP A 70 -18.94 9.77 -1.72
CA TRP A 70 -19.46 10.54 -0.59
C TRP A 70 -18.54 11.71 -0.20
N LEU A 71 -17.23 11.51 -0.15
CA LEU A 71 -16.28 12.59 0.12
C LEU A 71 -16.21 13.64 -1.01
N ALA A 72 -16.43 13.23 -2.26
CA ALA A 72 -16.48 14.15 -3.40
C ALA A 72 -17.74 15.03 -3.33
N ASP A 73 -18.89 14.42 -3.02
CA ASP A 73 -20.17 15.12 -2.87
C ASP A 73 -20.08 16.12 -1.70
N LEU A 74 -19.55 15.70 -0.55
CA LEU A 74 -19.33 16.59 0.59
C LEU A 74 -18.45 17.80 0.27
N ARG A 75 -17.43 17.65 -0.59
CA ARG A 75 -16.58 18.77 -1.02
C ARG A 75 -17.31 19.77 -1.91
N GLN A 76 -18.35 19.36 -2.61
CA GLN A 76 -19.17 20.26 -3.42
C GLN A 76 -20.18 21.02 -2.55
N ASP A 77 -20.73 20.36 -1.52
CA ASP A 77 -21.73 20.94 -0.63
C ASP A 77 -21.12 21.83 0.46
N VAL A 78 -19.90 21.53 0.90
CA VAL A 78 -19.21 22.27 1.96
C VAL A 78 -18.27 23.30 1.33
N HIS A 79 -18.55 24.59 1.56
CA HIS A 79 -17.61 25.67 1.24
C HIS A 79 -16.39 25.58 2.17
N ILE A 80 -15.27 25.05 1.66
CA ILE A 80 -13.99 25.06 2.37
C ILE A 80 -13.30 26.38 2.06
N ASP A 81 -13.35 27.30 3.02
CA ASP A 81 -12.61 28.56 2.96
C ASP A 81 -11.16 28.33 3.40
N ASN A 82 -10.24 28.28 2.45
CA ASN A 82 -8.81 28.10 2.71
C ASN A 82 -8.08 29.39 3.15
N ARG A 83 -8.81 30.49 3.43
CA ARG A 83 -8.24 31.77 3.91
C ARG A 83 -7.83 31.69 5.38
N GLY A 84 -6.85 30.86 5.67
CA GLY A 84 -6.28 30.69 7.01
C GLY A 84 -5.10 29.73 7.08
N PHE A 85 -4.82 28.97 6.01
CA PHE A 85 -3.52 28.31 5.87
C PHE A 85 -2.61 29.29 5.12
N ASP A 86 -1.97 30.16 5.89
CA ASP A 86 -0.80 30.90 5.45
C ASP A 86 0.42 30.03 5.78
N PRO A 87 0.97 29.25 4.85
CA PRO A 87 2.26 28.63 5.05
C PRO A 87 3.29 29.72 4.74
N ASP A 88 3.42 30.70 5.63
CA ASP A 88 4.45 31.73 5.47
C ASP A 88 5.83 31.02 5.50
N PRO A 89 6.81 31.48 4.69
CA PRO A 89 7.97 30.73 4.20
C PRO A 89 9.14 30.60 5.17
#